data_AF-G5QA84-F1
#
_entry.id   AF-G5QA84-F1
#
_cell.length_a   1.000
_cell.length_b   1.000
_cell.length_c   1.000
_cell.angle_alpha   90.00
_cell.angle_beta   90.00
_cell.angle_gamma   90.00
#
_symmetry.space_group_name_H-M   'P 1'
#
loop_
_entity.id
_entity.type
_entity.pdbx_description
1 polymer ?
#
loop_
_entity_poly.entity_id
_entity_poly.type
_entity_poly.pdbx_seq_one_letter_code
_entity_poly.pdbx_strand_id
1 'polypeptide(L)'
;MNDIAHTLYTVVQYVLGFGPTVLLPLVLFFLALFFKVKPAKALRSSLIVGIGFVGIYAIFDILTSNVGPAAQAMVERTGISLPVVDLGWPPLAAITWGSPIAPFVIPLTMLINVAMLALNKTRTVDVDMWNYWHFALAGTLVYYSTGSFVLGLSAAAIAAIVVLKLADWSAPLVAKYFGLEGISLPTLSSVVFFPIGLLFDKIIDKIPGVNRIHIDPENVQKKMGIFGEPMMVGTILGVLLGIIAGYDFKHILLLGISIGGVMFILPRMVRILMEGLLPLSEAIKKYLNAKYPGRDDLFIGLDIAVAVGNPAIISTALILTPISVFIAFLLPGNKVLPLGDLANLAVMASMIVLACRGNIFRAVITAIPVIVADLWIATKIAPFITSMAKDVNFKMAEGSSGQVSSFLDGGNPFRFWLLEIFNGNIIAIGLIPVLALIIYGVFRLTKGTVYA
;
A
#
# COMPACT_ATOMS: atom_id res chain seq x y z
N MET A 1 -6.78 33.57 -6.08
CA MET A 1 -7.34 32.23 -5.75
C MET A 1 -8.56 32.46 -4.87
N ASN A 2 -9.75 32.06 -5.33
CA ASN A 2 -11.06 32.45 -4.77
C ASN A 2 -11.25 32.02 -3.29
N ASP A 3 -11.92 32.85 -2.49
CA ASP A 3 -12.22 32.61 -1.06
C ASP A 3 -12.74 31.19 -0.77
N ILE A 4 -13.61 30.65 -1.64
CA ILE A 4 -14.17 29.29 -1.50
C ILE A 4 -13.08 28.21 -1.55
N ALA A 5 -12.06 28.37 -2.41
CA ALA A 5 -10.96 27.42 -2.51
C ALA A 5 -10.09 27.46 -1.25
N HIS A 6 -9.89 28.65 -0.68
CA HIS A 6 -9.15 28.80 0.57
C HIS A 6 -9.94 28.23 1.76
N THR A 7 -11.24 28.50 1.86
CA THR A 7 -12.10 27.91 2.90
C THR A 7 -12.13 26.38 2.79
N LEU A 8 -12.30 25.84 1.59
CA LEU A 8 -12.27 24.39 1.35
C LEU A 8 -10.91 23.81 1.73
N TYR A 9 -9.81 24.45 1.35
CA TYR A 9 -8.46 24.04 1.74
C TYR A 9 -8.32 24.00 3.27
N THR A 10 -8.69 25.05 3.99
CA THR A 10 -8.59 25.10 5.45
C THR A 10 -9.43 24.02 6.13
N VAL A 11 -10.68 23.81 5.69
CA VAL A 11 -11.54 22.75 6.25
C VAL A 11 -10.97 21.36 5.98
N VAL A 12 -10.50 21.11 4.77
CA VAL A 12 -9.90 19.82 4.40
C VAL A 12 -8.62 19.58 5.19
N GLN A 13 -7.72 20.56 5.33
CA GLN A 13 -6.51 20.41 6.15
C GLN A 13 -6.84 20.14 7.62
N TYR A 14 -7.85 20.81 8.18
CA TYR A 14 -8.29 20.56 9.55
C TYR A 14 -8.78 19.11 9.73
N VAL A 15 -9.60 18.61 8.80
CA VAL A 15 -10.12 17.24 8.83
C VAL A 15 -9.02 16.19 8.62
N LEU A 16 -8.05 16.47 7.75
CA LEU A 16 -6.94 15.55 7.48
C LEU A 16 -5.88 15.56 8.58
N GLY A 17 -5.75 16.65 9.34
CA GLY A 17 -4.84 16.78 10.47
C GLY A 17 -5.12 15.78 11.60
N PHE A 18 -6.31 15.17 11.63
CA PHE A 18 -6.65 14.09 12.56
C PHE A 18 -5.97 12.75 12.23
N GLY A 19 -5.47 12.56 11.01
CA GLY A 19 -4.84 11.31 10.57
C GLY A 19 -5.81 10.13 10.44
N PRO A 20 -5.32 8.96 9.97
CA PRO A 20 -6.17 7.81 9.65
C PRO A 20 -6.85 7.20 10.88
N THR A 21 -6.18 7.21 12.04
CA THR A 21 -6.68 6.61 13.29
C THR A 21 -7.92 7.29 13.84
N VAL A 22 -8.16 8.56 13.49
CA VAL A 22 -9.34 9.33 13.92
C VAL A 22 -10.29 9.56 12.75
N LEU A 23 -9.77 9.88 11.56
CA LEU A 23 -10.58 10.18 10.39
C LEU A 23 -11.42 8.96 9.95
N LEU A 24 -10.81 7.77 9.88
CA LEU A 24 -11.52 6.56 9.47
C LEU A 24 -12.68 6.21 10.41
N PRO A 25 -12.49 6.13 11.74
CA PRO A 25 -13.61 5.93 12.66
C PRO A 25 -14.73 6.97 12.52
N LEU A 26 -14.39 8.25 12.36
CA LEU A 26 -15.40 9.29 12.20
C LEU A 26 -16.22 9.09 10.92
N VAL A 27 -15.56 8.86 9.79
CA VAL A 27 -16.22 8.60 8.51
C VAL A 27 -17.08 7.35 8.60
N LEU A 28 -16.56 6.25 9.15
CA LEU A 28 -17.31 5.00 9.33
C LEU A 28 -18.49 5.16 10.28
N PHE A 29 -18.39 6.01 11.30
CA PHE A 29 -19.51 6.32 12.20
C PHE A 29 -20.67 6.98 11.45
N PHE A 30 -20.38 8.05 10.70
CA PHE A 30 -21.41 8.76 9.93
C PHE A 30 -21.98 7.89 8.81
N LEU A 31 -21.15 7.10 8.12
CA LEU A 31 -21.61 6.12 7.14
C LEU A 31 -22.52 5.07 7.80
N ALA A 32 -22.14 4.52 8.95
CA ALA A 32 -22.96 3.56 9.68
C ALA A 32 -24.34 4.15 10.04
N LEU A 33 -24.38 5.41 10.51
CA LEU A 33 -25.64 6.11 10.77
C LEU A 33 -26.47 6.30 9.50
N PHE A 34 -25.84 6.70 8.39
CA PHE A 34 -26.50 6.87 7.09
C PHE A 34 -27.14 5.55 6.61
N PHE A 35 -26.45 4.43 6.81
CA PHE A 35 -26.97 3.08 6.53
C PHE A 35 -27.90 2.53 7.62
N LYS A 36 -28.41 3.39 8.52
CA LYS A 36 -29.39 3.05 9.56
C LYS A 36 -28.90 2.01 10.59
N VAL A 37 -27.59 1.93 10.81
CA VAL A 37 -27.04 1.22 11.97
C VAL A 37 -27.43 1.99 13.24
N LYS A 38 -27.87 1.28 14.29
CA LYS A 38 -28.23 1.91 15.57
C LYS A 38 -27.06 2.77 16.08
N PRO A 39 -27.27 4.02 16.54
CA PRO A 39 -26.17 4.92 16.92
C PRO A 39 -25.17 4.34 17.91
N ALA A 40 -25.64 3.61 18.93
CA ALA A 40 -24.75 2.95 19.89
C ALA A 40 -23.89 1.84 19.23
N LYS A 41 -24.46 1.05 18.31
CA LYS A 41 -23.71 0.04 17.55
C LYS A 41 -22.73 0.71 16.59
N ALA A 42 -23.16 1.76 15.90
CA ALA A 42 -22.32 2.54 14.99
C ALA A 42 -21.11 3.13 15.71
N LEU A 43 -21.30 3.78 16.87
CA LEU A 43 -20.23 4.37 17.68
C LEU A 43 -19.26 3.30 18.18
N ARG A 44 -19.78 2.20 18.72
CA ARG A 44 -18.94 1.09 19.19
C ARG A 44 -18.11 0.51 18.05
N SER A 45 -18.74 0.23 16.90
CA SER A 45 -18.08 -0.31 15.72
C SER A 45 -16.97 0.60 15.19
N SER A 46 -17.25 1.89 15.03
CA SER A 46 -16.25 2.84 14.54
C SER A 46 -15.08 3.00 15.49
N LEU A 47 -15.32 3.07 16.81
CA LEU A 47 -14.25 3.13 17.81
C LEU A 47 -13.38 1.87 17.80
N ILE A 48 -13.98 0.68 17.66
CA ILE A 48 -13.23 -0.58 17.55
C ILE A 48 -12.31 -0.56 16.32
N VAL A 49 -12.78 -0.05 15.18
CA VAL A 49 -11.94 0.11 13.98
C VAL A 49 -10.75 1.03 14.26
N GLY A 50 -10.99 2.18 14.93
CA GLY A 50 -9.93 3.11 15.31
C GLY A 50 -8.88 2.49 16.21
N ILE A 51 -9.32 1.74 17.23
CA ILE A 51 -8.44 0.97 18.12
C ILE A 51 -7.63 -0.07 17.33
N GLY A 52 -8.26 -0.75 16.38
CA GLY A 52 -7.60 -1.68 15.47
C GLY A 52 -6.47 -1.01 14.68
N PHE A 53 -6.71 0.17 14.10
CA PHE A 53 -5.68 0.96 13.40
C PHE A 53 -4.56 1.42 14.35
N VAL A 54 -4.88 1.91 15.55
CA VAL A 54 -3.88 2.27 16.55
C VAL A 54 -2.97 1.08 16.85
N GLY A 55 -3.54 -0.12 17.04
CA GLY A 55 -2.78 -1.34 17.25
C GLY A 55 -1.90 -1.74 16.05
N ILE A 56 -2.43 -1.66 14.83
CA ILE A 56 -1.68 -1.95 13.60
C ILE A 56 -0.50 -0.97 13.44
N TYR A 57 -0.74 0.33 13.60
CA TYR A 57 0.32 1.33 13.46
C TYR A 57 1.38 1.23 14.56
N ALA A 58 0.99 0.97 15.81
CA ALA A 58 1.96 0.71 16.88
C ALA A 58 2.89 -0.47 16.55
N ILE A 59 2.38 -1.50 15.87
CA ILE A 59 3.17 -2.64 15.42
C ILE A 59 4.07 -2.28 14.23
N PHE A 60 3.57 -1.46 13.29
CA PHE A 60 4.40 -0.93 12.21
C PHE A 60 5.52 -0.05 12.75
N ASP A 61 5.27 0.71 13.81
CA ASP A 61 6.29 1.51 14.50
C ASP A 61 7.34 0.60 15.15
N ILE A 62 6.94 -0.50 15.79
CA ILE A 62 7.88 -1.52 16.28
C ILE A 62 8.72 -2.07 15.11
N LEU A 63 8.10 -2.42 13.99
CA LEU A 63 8.82 -2.96 12.84
C LEU A 63 9.80 -1.91 12.27
N THR A 64 9.38 -0.66 12.11
CA THR A 64 10.21 0.44 11.59
C THR A 64 11.37 0.77 12.52
N SER A 65 11.10 0.91 13.82
CA SER A 65 12.12 1.24 14.83
C SER A 65 13.16 0.14 15.05
N ASN A 66 12.85 -1.11 14.70
CA ASN A 66 13.78 -2.23 14.80
C ASN A 66 14.50 -2.51 13.47
N VAL A 67 13.79 -2.41 12.33
CA VAL A 67 14.33 -2.71 11.00
C VAL A 67 15.14 -1.54 10.42
N GLY A 68 14.69 -0.30 10.63
CA GLY A 68 15.36 0.90 10.11
C GLY A 68 16.82 1.02 10.57
N PRO A 69 17.10 0.96 11.89
CA PRO A 69 18.48 0.97 12.39
C PRO A 69 19.32 -0.21 11.89
N ALA A 70 18.72 -1.39 11.69
CA ALA A 70 19.44 -2.56 11.17
C ALA A 70 19.89 -2.32 9.73
N ALA A 71 19.02 -1.71 8.92
CA ALA A 71 19.37 -1.25 7.59
C ALA A 71 20.46 -0.18 7.59
N GLN A 72 20.38 0.81 8.46
CA GLN A 72 21.39 1.86 8.56
C GLN A 72 22.77 1.32 8.94
N ALA A 73 22.84 0.35 9.86
CA ALA A 73 24.09 -0.33 10.20
C ALA A 73 24.70 -1.09 9.01
N MET A 74 23.86 -1.68 8.13
CA MET A 74 24.35 -2.30 6.89
C MET A 74 24.99 -1.26 5.94
N VAL A 75 24.48 -0.02 5.91
CA VAL A 75 25.01 1.09 5.10
C VAL A 75 26.36 1.57 5.62
N GLU A 76 26.44 1.84 6.92
CA GLU A 76 27.66 2.36 7.54
C GLU A 76 28.84 1.40 7.35
N ARG A 77 28.58 0.08 7.37
CA ARG A 77 29.60 -0.95 7.14
C ARG A 77 30.05 -1.08 5.69
N THR A 78 29.20 -0.73 4.72
CA THR A 78 29.53 -0.84 3.29
C THR A 78 30.20 0.41 2.73
N GLY A 79 30.11 1.55 3.42
CA GLY A 79 30.79 2.79 3.04
C GLY A 79 30.23 3.49 1.79
N ILE A 80 29.06 3.09 1.32
CA ILE A 80 28.42 3.63 0.11
C ILE A 80 27.56 4.85 0.49
N SER A 81 27.73 5.95 -0.26
CA SER A 81 26.94 7.18 -0.07
C SER A 81 25.69 7.16 -0.93
N LEU A 82 24.52 7.04 -0.27
CA LEU A 82 23.20 7.19 -0.87
C LEU A 82 22.56 8.49 -0.32
N PRO A 83 22.69 9.62 -1.03
CA PRO A 83 22.40 10.94 -0.47
C PRO A 83 20.91 11.31 -0.45
N VAL A 84 20.03 10.52 -1.08
CA VAL A 84 18.59 10.77 -1.07
C VAL A 84 17.96 10.06 0.11
N VAL A 85 17.32 10.83 0.99
CA VAL A 85 16.66 10.32 2.19
C VAL A 85 15.28 9.80 1.83
N ASP A 86 15.01 8.54 2.17
CA ASP A 86 13.68 7.95 2.14
C ASP A 86 12.89 8.36 3.40
N LEU A 87 11.90 9.25 3.22
CA LEU A 87 11.06 9.74 4.31
C LEU A 87 9.99 8.72 4.73
N GLY A 88 9.70 7.72 3.89
CA GLY A 88 8.55 6.86 4.05
C GLY A 88 7.22 7.51 3.64
N TRP A 89 6.18 6.69 3.62
CA TRP A 89 4.84 7.11 3.22
C TRP A 89 4.16 8.17 4.11
N PRO A 90 4.30 8.23 5.47
CA PRO A 90 3.52 9.19 6.26
C PRO A 90 3.93 10.65 6.02
N PRO A 91 5.23 11.01 6.00
CA PRO A 91 5.67 12.34 5.57
C PRO A 91 5.24 12.67 4.14
N LEU A 92 5.32 11.71 3.21
CA LEU A 92 4.91 11.92 1.83
C LEU A 92 3.42 12.20 1.71
N ALA A 93 2.58 11.50 2.48
CA ALA A 93 1.15 11.75 2.56
C ALA A 93 0.86 13.16 3.11
N ALA A 94 1.57 13.58 4.16
CA ALA A 94 1.45 14.94 4.70
C ALA A 94 1.84 16.01 3.67
N ILE A 95 2.94 15.81 2.94
CA ILE A 95 3.37 16.70 1.85
C ILE A 95 2.30 16.77 0.75
N THR A 96 1.75 15.62 0.37
CA THR A 96 0.70 15.51 -0.64
C THR A 96 -0.55 16.29 -0.23
N TRP A 97 -0.98 16.13 1.02
CA TRP A 97 -2.17 16.81 1.53
C TRP A 97 -2.00 18.32 1.58
N GLY A 98 -0.79 18.83 1.83
CA GLY A 98 -0.49 20.26 1.73
C GLY A 98 -0.57 20.83 0.31
N SER A 99 -0.71 19.99 -0.73
CA SER A 99 -0.71 20.47 -2.11
C SER A 99 -2.00 21.22 -2.49
N PRO A 100 -1.94 22.19 -3.44
CA PRO A 100 -3.12 22.94 -3.87
C PRO A 100 -4.23 22.10 -4.51
N ILE A 101 -3.90 20.93 -5.04
CA ILE A 101 -4.89 20.08 -5.73
C ILE A 101 -5.59 19.10 -4.79
N ALA A 102 -4.98 18.75 -3.66
CA ALA A 102 -5.44 17.67 -2.81
C ALA A 102 -6.88 17.83 -2.29
N PRO A 103 -7.35 19.03 -1.90
CA PRO A 103 -8.75 19.23 -1.48
C PRO A 103 -9.78 18.91 -2.57
N PHE A 104 -9.42 19.05 -3.84
CA PHE A 104 -10.30 18.81 -4.98
C PHE A 104 -10.32 17.34 -5.40
N VAL A 105 -9.26 16.59 -5.09
CA VAL A 105 -9.16 15.16 -5.40
C VAL A 105 -10.19 14.35 -4.62
N ILE A 106 -10.51 14.75 -3.38
CA ILE A 106 -11.52 14.08 -2.55
C ILE A 106 -12.90 14.06 -3.23
N PRO A 107 -13.56 15.21 -3.50
CA PRO A 107 -14.86 15.21 -4.14
C PRO A 107 -14.81 14.61 -5.55
N LEU A 108 -13.71 14.82 -6.29
CA LEU A 108 -13.52 14.21 -7.60
C LEU A 108 -13.55 12.67 -7.53
N THR A 109 -12.81 12.08 -6.58
CA THR A 109 -12.75 10.62 -6.39
C THR A 109 -14.10 10.07 -5.98
N MET A 110 -14.80 10.74 -5.06
CA MET A 110 -16.16 10.34 -4.65
C MET A 110 -17.13 10.37 -5.84
N LEU A 111 -17.10 11.43 -6.64
CA LEU A 111 -17.95 11.57 -7.83
C LEU A 111 -17.65 10.47 -8.85
N ILE A 112 -16.36 10.17 -9.09
CA ILE A 112 -15.95 9.07 -9.97
C ILE A 112 -16.47 7.73 -9.45
N ASN A 113 -16.30 7.46 -8.15
CA ASN A 113 -16.76 6.19 -7.56
C ASN A 113 -18.29 6.04 -7.69
N VAL A 114 -19.06 7.08 -7.34
CA VAL A 114 -20.52 7.10 -7.50
C VAL A 114 -20.94 6.93 -8.96
N ALA A 115 -20.30 7.65 -9.90
CA ALA A 115 -20.60 7.54 -11.32
C ALA A 115 -20.30 6.14 -11.87
N MET A 116 -19.15 5.56 -11.51
CA MET A 116 -18.79 4.20 -11.91
C MET A 116 -19.75 3.16 -11.32
N LEU A 117 -20.21 3.34 -10.09
CA LEU A 117 -21.20 2.47 -9.46
C LEU A 117 -22.55 2.56 -10.19
N ALA A 118 -23.01 3.77 -10.52
CA ALA A 118 -24.26 3.99 -11.26
C ALA A 118 -24.22 3.41 -12.68
N LEU A 119 -23.05 3.45 -13.33
CA LEU A 119 -22.82 2.89 -14.67
C LEU A 119 -22.48 1.38 -14.66
N ASN A 120 -22.53 0.71 -13.50
CA ASN A 120 -22.10 -0.68 -13.33
C ASN A 120 -20.67 -0.95 -13.83
N LYS A 121 -19.80 0.06 -13.75
CA LYS A 121 -18.38 -0.02 -14.10
C LYS A 121 -17.49 -0.35 -12.90
N THR A 122 -17.99 -0.26 -11.67
CA THR A 122 -17.26 -0.78 -10.50
C THR A 122 -18.23 -1.50 -9.57
N ARG A 123 -17.70 -2.42 -8.77
CA ARG A 123 -18.38 -3.08 -7.65
C ARG A 123 -17.86 -2.57 -6.30
N THR A 124 -16.72 -1.93 -6.29
CA THR A 124 -16.08 -1.34 -5.10
C THR A 124 -16.73 0.00 -4.76
N VAL A 125 -17.37 0.07 -3.59
CA VAL A 125 -17.80 1.30 -2.92
C VAL A 125 -16.65 1.75 -2.02
N ASP A 126 -15.85 2.70 -2.50
CA ASP A 126 -14.64 3.12 -1.81
C ASP A 126 -14.96 4.16 -0.74
N VAL A 127 -14.97 3.72 0.51
CA VAL A 127 -15.37 4.53 1.67
C VAL A 127 -14.17 5.08 2.44
N ASP A 128 -12.95 4.73 2.04
CA ASP A 128 -11.72 5.16 2.68
C ASP A 128 -11.22 6.48 2.09
N MET A 129 -11.73 7.57 2.62
CA MET A 129 -11.33 8.91 2.17
C MET A 129 -9.88 9.27 2.54
N TRP A 130 -9.29 8.61 3.55
CA TRP A 130 -7.88 8.83 3.89
C TRP A 130 -7.01 8.32 2.74
N ASN A 131 -7.29 7.11 2.26
CA ASN A 131 -6.59 6.44 1.18
C ASN A 131 -6.59 7.24 -0.15
N TYR A 132 -7.45 8.25 -0.32
CA TYR A 132 -7.46 9.15 -1.47
C TYR A 132 -6.19 10.01 -1.60
N TRP A 133 -5.39 10.11 -0.54
CA TRP A 133 -4.06 10.73 -0.59
C TRP A 133 -3.20 10.13 -1.72
N HIS A 134 -3.36 8.83 -2.01
CA HIS A 134 -2.62 8.19 -3.08
C HIS A 134 -2.97 8.72 -4.48
N PHE A 135 -4.26 9.00 -4.72
CA PHE A 135 -4.72 9.62 -5.97
C PHE A 135 -4.29 11.08 -6.02
N ALA A 136 -4.33 11.76 -4.87
CA ALA A 136 -3.85 13.13 -4.75
C ALA A 136 -2.35 13.22 -5.05
N LEU A 137 -1.53 12.27 -4.60
CA LEU A 137 -0.11 12.21 -4.91
C LEU A 137 0.12 12.06 -6.41
N ALA A 138 -0.58 11.12 -7.06
CA ALA A 138 -0.49 10.93 -8.50
C ALA A 138 -0.83 12.21 -9.28
N GLY A 139 -1.90 12.92 -8.89
CA GLY A 139 -2.23 14.21 -9.45
C GLY A 139 -1.20 15.30 -9.15
N THR A 140 -0.62 15.28 -7.95
CA THR A 140 0.28 16.33 -7.47
C THR A 140 1.59 16.29 -8.23
N LEU A 141 2.11 15.08 -8.48
CA LEU A 141 3.28 14.88 -9.34
C LEU A 141 3.06 15.50 -10.73
N VAL A 142 1.89 15.27 -11.34
CA VAL A 142 1.56 15.85 -12.66
C VAL A 142 1.37 17.37 -12.59
N TYR A 143 0.71 17.88 -11.56
CA TYR A 143 0.50 19.31 -11.36
C TYR A 143 1.83 20.06 -11.24
N TYR A 144 2.75 19.59 -10.39
CA TYR A 144 4.06 20.22 -10.21
C TYR A 144 4.94 20.11 -11.47
N SER A 145 4.74 19.08 -12.30
CA SER A 145 5.49 18.88 -13.55
C SER A 145 5.01 19.71 -14.72
N THR A 146 3.69 19.88 -14.83
CA THR A 146 3.09 20.56 -15.98
C THR A 146 2.68 22.00 -15.66
N GLY A 147 2.63 22.37 -14.38
CA GLY A 147 2.02 23.61 -13.89
C GLY A 147 0.49 23.67 -14.08
N SER A 148 -0.14 22.59 -14.58
CA SER A 148 -1.55 22.59 -14.96
C SER A 148 -2.42 21.89 -13.93
N PHE A 149 -3.29 22.68 -13.29
CA PHE A 149 -4.28 22.19 -12.33
C PHE A 149 -5.21 21.14 -12.95
N VAL A 150 -5.65 21.36 -14.20
CA VAL A 150 -6.56 20.45 -14.92
C VAL A 150 -5.89 19.12 -15.24
N LEU A 151 -4.63 19.13 -15.66
CA LEU A 151 -3.89 17.90 -15.92
C LEU A 151 -3.63 17.12 -14.63
N GLY A 152 -3.31 17.81 -13.53
CA GLY A 152 -3.17 17.19 -12.20
C GLY A 152 -4.45 16.48 -11.74
N LEU A 153 -5.60 17.15 -11.84
CA LEU A 153 -6.89 16.52 -11.52
C LEU A 153 -7.24 15.35 -12.46
N SER A 154 -6.92 15.48 -13.75
CA SER A 154 -7.14 14.41 -14.73
C SER A 154 -6.30 13.17 -14.40
N ALA A 155 -5.05 13.36 -13.97
CA ALA A 155 -4.20 12.28 -13.52
C ALA A 155 -4.75 11.60 -12.26
N ALA A 156 -5.19 12.38 -11.26
CA ALA A 156 -5.84 11.82 -10.07
C ALA A 156 -7.11 11.02 -10.43
N ALA A 157 -7.93 11.53 -11.36
CA ALA A 157 -9.11 10.83 -11.85
C ALA A 157 -8.78 9.49 -12.52
N ILE A 158 -7.77 9.47 -13.40
CA ILE A 158 -7.31 8.24 -14.06
C ILE A 158 -6.80 7.24 -13.01
N ALA A 159 -6.00 7.70 -12.05
CA ALA A 159 -5.49 6.87 -10.97
C ALA A 159 -6.63 6.22 -10.16
N ALA A 160 -7.66 6.99 -9.79
CA ALA A 160 -8.84 6.49 -9.08
C ALA A 160 -9.59 5.42 -9.90
N ILE A 161 -9.85 5.69 -11.19
CA ILE A 161 -10.55 4.74 -12.07
C ILE A 161 -9.78 3.42 -12.18
N VAL A 162 -8.47 3.48 -12.43
CA VAL A 162 -7.62 2.29 -12.56
C VAL A 162 -7.60 1.51 -11.25
N VAL A 163 -7.40 2.18 -10.12
CA VAL A 163 -7.34 1.53 -8.82
C VAL A 163 -8.66 0.86 -8.44
N LEU A 164 -9.81 1.51 -8.66
CA LEU A 164 -11.12 0.89 -8.45
C LEU A 164 -11.31 -0.38 -9.30
N LYS A 165 -10.85 -0.36 -10.56
CA LYS A 165 -10.88 -1.52 -11.44
C LYS A 165 -9.97 -2.67 -10.99
N LEU A 166 -8.79 -2.34 -10.48
CA LEU A 166 -7.87 -3.34 -9.94
C LEU A 166 -8.37 -3.92 -8.61
N ALA A 167 -8.96 -3.09 -7.76
CA ALA A 167 -9.59 -3.52 -6.52
C ALA A 167 -10.72 -4.53 -6.82
N ASP A 168 -11.61 -4.20 -7.76
CA ASP A 168 -12.66 -5.10 -8.26
C ASP A 168 -12.14 -6.42 -8.80
N TRP A 169 -10.99 -6.39 -9.49
CA TRP A 169 -10.37 -7.59 -10.06
C TRP A 169 -9.81 -8.49 -8.96
N SER A 170 -9.15 -7.90 -7.96
CA SER A 170 -8.55 -8.65 -6.85
C SER A 170 -9.54 -9.12 -5.77
N ALA A 171 -10.70 -8.46 -5.64
CA ALA A 171 -11.65 -8.67 -4.54
C ALA A 171 -12.06 -10.14 -4.29
N PRO A 172 -12.30 -11.00 -5.31
CA PRO A 172 -12.62 -12.40 -5.07
C PRO A 172 -11.48 -13.18 -4.38
N LEU A 173 -10.23 -12.91 -4.78
CA LEU A 173 -9.07 -13.51 -4.12
C LEU A 173 -8.86 -12.94 -2.72
N VAL A 174 -9.10 -11.64 -2.51
CA VAL A 174 -9.07 -11.02 -1.18
C VAL A 174 -10.03 -11.74 -0.24
N ALA A 175 -11.27 -11.98 -0.67
CA ALA A 175 -12.26 -12.71 0.12
C ALA A 175 -11.79 -14.15 0.42
N LYS A 176 -11.32 -14.89 -0.58
CA LYS A 176 -10.92 -16.30 -0.46
C LYS A 176 -9.65 -16.51 0.38
N TYR A 177 -8.63 -15.69 0.15
CA TYR A 177 -7.29 -15.91 0.70
C TYR A 177 -7.05 -15.11 2.00
N PHE A 178 -7.54 -13.87 2.07
CA PHE A 178 -7.43 -13.07 3.30
C PHE A 178 -8.63 -13.23 4.22
N GLY A 179 -9.70 -13.91 3.80
CA GLY A 179 -10.92 -14.09 4.60
C GLY A 179 -11.73 -12.80 4.75
N LEU A 180 -11.51 -11.83 3.86
CA LEU A 180 -12.11 -10.49 3.92
C LEU A 180 -13.34 -10.41 3.02
N GLU A 181 -14.40 -11.14 3.39
CA GLU A 181 -15.61 -11.24 2.57
C GLU A 181 -16.36 -9.91 2.42
N GLY A 182 -16.63 -9.52 1.17
CA GLY A 182 -17.29 -8.25 0.87
C GLY A 182 -16.38 -7.02 1.02
N ILE A 183 -15.07 -7.22 1.17
CA ILE A 183 -14.06 -6.16 1.20
C ILE A 183 -13.24 -6.21 -0.09
N SER A 184 -12.87 -5.04 -0.56
CA SER A 184 -11.93 -4.79 -1.65
C SER A 184 -10.87 -3.81 -1.15
N LEU A 185 -9.67 -3.84 -1.74
CA LEU A 185 -8.51 -3.10 -1.22
C LEU A 185 -8.00 -2.09 -2.26
N PRO A 186 -8.66 -0.93 -2.43
CA PRO A 186 -8.29 0.10 -3.41
C PRO A 186 -7.10 0.97 -2.99
N THR A 187 -6.06 0.38 -2.39
CA THR A 187 -4.84 1.13 -2.03
C THR A 187 -3.85 1.12 -3.20
N LEU A 188 -3.61 2.29 -3.80
CA LEU A 188 -2.76 2.41 -4.99
C LEU A 188 -1.34 1.88 -4.76
N SER A 189 -0.77 2.09 -3.57
CA SER A 189 0.59 1.67 -3.23
C SER A 189 0.82 0.16 -3.35
N SER A 190 -0.24 -0.65 -3.38
CA SER A 190 -0.15 -2.11 -3.46
C SER A 190 -0.94 -2.70 -4.63
N VAL A 191 -2.18 -2.25 -4.86
CA VAL A 191 -3.12 -2.87 -5.81
C VAL A 191 -2.62 -2.84 -7.25
N VAL A 192 -1.80 -1.84 -7.61
CA VAL A 192 -1.19 -1.72 -8.94
C VAL A 192 -0.18 -2.84 -9.24
N PHE A 193 0.32 -3.51 -8.21
CA PHE A 193 1.22 -4.65 -8.34
C PHE A 193 0.49 -5.99 -8.47
N PHE A 194 -0.84 -6.04 -8.27
CA PHE A 194 -1.61 -7.27 -8.43
C PHE A 194 -1.49 -7.90 -9.85
N PRO A 195 -1.63 -7.13 -10.95
CA PRO A 195 -1.45 -7.68 -12.30
C PRO A 195 -0.02 -8.17 -12.56
N ILE A 196 0.98 -7.49 -11.99
CA ILE A 196 2.39 -7.88 -12.07
C ILE A 196 2.61 -9.21 -11.34
N GLY A 197 2.06 -9.32 -10.13
CA GLY A 197 1.98 -10.55 -9.34
C GLY A 197 1.44 -11.73 -10.16
N LEU A 198 0.29 -11.52 -10.81
CA LEU A 198 -0.36 -12.55 -11.62
C LEU A 198 0.47 -12.94 -12.85
N LEU A 199 1.07 -11.96 -13.52
CA LEU A 199 1.92 -12.19 -14.69
C LEU A 199 3.13 -13.05 -14.32
N PHE A 200 3.87 -12.66 -13.27
CA PHE A 200 5.05 -13.38 -12.83
C PHE A 200 4.70 -14.76 -12.28
N ASP A 201 3.60 -14.91 -11.53
CA ASP A 201 3.14 -16.22 -11.08
C ASP A 201 2.91 -17.18 -12.27
N LYS A 202 2.32 -16.69 -13.36
CA LYS A 202 2.15 -17.46 -14.61
C LYS A 202 3.45 -17.75 -15.34
N ILE A 203 4.43 -16.85 -15.28
CA ILE A 203 5.77 -17.09 -15.83
C ILE A 203 6.46 -18.19 -15.03
N ILE A 204 6.43 -18.10 -13.70
CA ILE A 204 7.02 -19.10 -12.79
C ILE A 204 6.37 -20.47 -12.98
N ASP A 205 5.05 -20.54 -13.21
CA ASP A 205 4.34 -21.80 -13.50
C ASP A 205 4.92 -22.56 -14.71
N LYS A 206 5.49 -21.85 -15.68
CA LYS A 206 6.08 -22.44 -16.89
C LYS A 206 7.52 -22.90 -16.70
N ILE A 207 8.19 -22.56 -15.60
CA ILE A 207 9.58 -22.94 -15.35
C ILE A 207 9.59 -24.30 -14.62
N PRO A 208 10.05 -25.39 -15.26
CA PRO A 208 10.08 -26.71 -14.64
C PRO A 208 10.96 -26.72 -13.39
N GLY A 209 10.48 -27.33 -12.30
CA GLY A 209 11.18 -27.39 -11.02
C GLY A 209 10.84 -26.22 -10.11
N VAL A 210 11.02 -24.98 -10.58
CA VAL A 210 10.67 -23.76 -9.83
C VAL A 210 9.16 -23.69 -9.59
N ASN A 211 8.36 -24.11 -10.56
CA ASN A 211 6.91 -24.15 -10.43
C ASN A 211 6.39 -25.02 -9.26
N ARG A 212 7.18 -26.01 -8.80
CA ARG A 212 6.85 -26.91 -7.68
C ARG A 212 7.18 -26.32 -6.32
N ILE A 213 7.92 -25.21 -6.25
CA ILE A 213 8.32 -24.59 -4.99
C ILE A 213 7.10 -23.87 -4.41
N HIS A 214 6.59 -24.41 -3.31
CA HIS A 214 5.48 -23.83 -2.56
C HIS A 214 5.89 -23.65 -1.10
N ILE A 215 6.12 -22.39 -0.74
CA ILE A 215 6.48 -21.98 0.61
C ILE A 215 5.40 -21.02 1.08
N ASP A 216 4.63 -21.44 2.06
CA ASP A 216 3.67 -20.61 2.78
C ASP A 216 3.75 -20.95 4.27
N PRO A 217 3.23 -20.08 5.15
CA PRO A 217 3.32 -20.28 6.59
C PRO A 217 2.72 -21.62 7.06
N GLU A 218 1.63 -22.09 6.44
CA GLU A 218 0.98 -23.35 6.83
C GLU A 218 1.84 -24.57 6.46
N ASN A 219 2.42 -24.59 5.26
CA ASN A 219 3.30 -25.65 4.81
C ASN A 219 4.61 -25.69 5.60
N VAL A 220 5.14 -24.52 5.96
CA VAL A 220 6.31 -24.42 6.84
C VAL A 220 5.95 -24.95 8.24
N GLN A 221 4.81 -24.57 8.81
CA GLN A 221 4.33 -25.08 10.10
C GLN A 221 4.10 -26.59 10.07
N LYS A 222 3.46 -27.14 9.02
CA LYS A 222 3.23 -28.59 8.87
C LYS A 222 4.53 -29.40 8.82
N LYS A 223 5.59 -28.87 8.21
CA LYS A 223 6.87 -29.57 8.04
C LYS A 223 7.83 -29.35 9.22
N MET A 224 7.85 -28.16 9.79
CA MET A 224 8.83 -27.75 10.81
C MET A 224 8.24 -27.73 12.23
N GLY A 225 6.95 -28.02 12.39
CA GLY A 225 6.26 -28.00 13.68
C GLY A 225 6.32 -26.61 14.31
N ILE A 226 6.75 -26.55 15.58
CA ILE A 226 6.87 -25.31 16.36
C ILE A 226 7.74 -24.27 15.63
N PHE A 227 8.83 -24.68 14.97
CA PHE A 227 9.70 -23.76 14.23
C PHE A 227 9.05 -23.10 13.02
N GLY A 228 7.93 -23.66 12.53
CA GLY A 228 7.18 -23.08 11.43
C GLY A 228 6.00 -22.22 11.85
N GLU A 229 5.77 -22.02 13.15
CA GLU A 229 4.77 -21.06 13.62
C GLU A 229 5.16 -19.63 13.20
N PRO A 230 4.19 -18.76 12.84
CA PRO A 230 4.46 -17.38 12.43
C PRO A 230 5.40 -16.62 13.38
N MET A 231 5.22 -16.78 14.69
CA MET A 231 6.09 -16.17 15.70
C MET A 231 7.53 -16.68 15.59
N MET A 232 7.73 -17.99 15.44
CA MET A 232 9.07 -18.58 15.34
C MET A 232 9.75 -18.21 14.02
N VAL A 233 9.01 -18.21 12.92
CA VAL A 233 9.49 -17.73 11.62
C VAL A 233 9.93 -16.28 11.72
N GLY A 234 9.12 -15.42 12.34
CA GLY A 234 9.48 -14.02 12.60
C GLY A 234 10.74 -13.86 13.43
N THR A 235 10.84 -14.62 14.52
CA THR A 235 12.03 -14.60 15.39
C THR A 235 13.29 -15.02 14.63
N ILE A 236 13.22 -16.09 13.84
CA ILE A 236 14.36 -16.57 13.03
C ILE A 236 14.75 -15.50 12.01
N LEU A 237 13.79 -14.92 11.30
CA LEU A 237 14.05 -13.87 10.31
C LEU A 237 14.65 -12.61 10.97
N GLY A 238 14.17 -12.22 12.15
CA GLY A 238 14.73 -11.10 12.92
C GLY A 238 16.16 -11.36 13.37
N VAL A 239 16.47 -12.57 13.85
CA VAL A 239 17.83 -12.98 14.22
C VAL A 239 18.76 -12.93 13.00
N LEU A 240 18.32 -13.50 11.87
CA LEU A 240 19.09 -13.47 10.63
C LEU A 240 19.37 -12.03 10.17
N LEU A 241 18.36 -11.16 10.25
CA LEU A 241 18.52 -9.75 9.92
C LEU A 241 19.54 -9.06 10.83
N GLY A 242 19.53 -9.34 12.14
CA GLY A 242 20.48 -8.76 13.08
C GLY A 242 21.92 -9.21 12.83
N ILE A 243 22.10 -10.48 12.45
CA ILE A 243 23.42 -11.02 12.06
C ILE A 243 23.94 -10.29 10.82
N ILE A 244 23.08 -10.14 9.79
CA ILE A 244 23.45 -9.44 8.56
C ILE A 244 23.79 -7.97 8.85
N ALA A 245 23.04 -7.32 9.74
CA ALA A 245 23.31 -5.95 10.20
C ALA A 245 24.64 -5.81 10.96
N GLY A 246 25.20 -6.90 11.51
CA GLY A 246 26.42 -6.87 12.31
C GLY A 246 26.21 -6.43 13.74
N TYR A 247 25.01 -6.64 14.26
CA TYR A 247 24.70 -6.35 15.66
C TYR A 247 25.45 -7.30 16.59
N ASP A 248 25.73 -6.86 17.81
CA ASP A 248 26.19 -7.76 18.86
C ASP A 248 25.08 -8.71 19.29
N PHE A 249 25.47 -9.78 19.98
CA PHE A 249 24.58 -10.88 20.36
C PHE A 249 23.30 -10.41 21.07
N LYS A 250 23.39 -9.40 21.95
CA LYS A 250 22.23 -8.87 22.67
C LYS A 250 21.23 -8.24 21.70
N HIS A 251 21.70 -7.38 20.78
CA HIS A 251 20.83 -6.70 19.83
C HIS A 251 20.28 -7.64 18.75
N ILE A 252 21.01 -8.70 18.38
CA ILE A 252 20.50 -9.78 17.53
C ILE A 252 19.27 -10.45 18.17
N LEU A 253 19.36 -10.82 19.45
CA LEU A 253 18.26 -11.46 20.16
C LEU A 253 17.07 -10.51 20.36
N LEU A 254 17.34 -9.23 20.69
CA LEU A 254 16.29 -8.22 20.81
C LEU A 254 15.53 -8.05 19.50
N LEU A 255 16.23 -7.95 18.37
CA LEU A 255 15.61 -7.86 17.05
C LEU A 255 14.78 -9.10 16.74
N GLY A 256 15.32 -10.30 17.03
CA GLY A 256 14.58 -11.56 16.91
C GLY A 256 13.24 -11.53 17.66
N ILE A 257 13.27 -11.23 18.97
CA ILE A 257 12.05 -11.21 19.80
C ILE A 257 11.07 -10.13 19.35
N SER A 258 11.55 -8.93 18.98
CA SER A 258 10.70 -7.86 18.45
C SER A 258 9.95 -8.29 17.21
N ILE A 259 10.64 -8.88 16.22
CA ILE A 259 10.01 -9.32 14.97
C ILE A 259 9.09 -10.53 15.18
N GLY A 260 9.47 -11.49 16.03
CA GLY A 260 8.59 -12.57 16.45
C GLY A 260 7.30 -12.07 17.12
N GLY A 261 7.43 -11.05 17.99
CA GLY A 261 6.32 -10.36 18.64
C GLY A 261 5.40 -9.67 17.64
N VAL A 262 5.95 -8.96 16.65
CA VAL A 262 5.17 -8.36 15.55
C VAL A 262 4.33 -9.43 14.84
N MET A 263 4.94 -10.56 14.46
CA MET A 263 4.22 -11.65 13.78
C MET A 263 3.17 -12.33 14.66
N PHE A 264 3.31 -12.26 15.98
CA PHE A 264 2.33 -12.79 16.92
C PHE A 264 1.17 -11.81 17.17
N ILE A 265 1.44 -10.52 17.31
CA ILE A 265 0.44 -9.52 17.74
C ILE A 265 -0.34 -8.98 16.54
N LEU A 266 0.29 -8.77 15.38
CA LEU A 266 -0.36 -8.12 14.23
C LEU A 266 -1.65 -8.80 13.76
N PRO A 267 -1.70 -10.14 13.62
CA PRO A 267 -2.94 -10.82 13.21
C PRO A 267 -4.10 -10.57 14.18
N ARG A 268 -3.81 -10.32 15.48
CA ARG A 268 -4.84 -10.04 16.50
C ARG A 268 -5.39 -8.61 16.36
N MET A 269 -4.54 -7.63 16.04
CA MET A 269 -5.01 -6.26 15.80
C MET A 269 -5.89 -6.17 14.55
N VAL A 270 -5.55 -6.92 13.51
CA VAL A 270 -6.39 -7.05 12.31
C VAL A 270 -7.76 -7.68 12.64
N ARG A 271 -7.81 -8.70 13.51
CA ARG A 271 -9.09 -9.29 13.96
C ARG A 271 -9.98 -8.28 14.68
N ILE A 272 -9.42 -7.47 15.58
CA ILE A 272 -10.15 -6.39 16.26
C ILE A 272 -10.73 -5.42 15.24
N LEU A 273 -9.93 -5.01 14.25
CA LEU A 273 -10.40 -4.14 13.17
C LEU A 273 -11.58 -4.76 12.42
N MET A 274 -11.50 -6.05 12.08
CA MET A 274 -12.58 -6.78 11.40
C MET A 274 -13.86 -6.84 12.23
N GLU A 275 -13.78 -7.06 13.54
CA GLU A 275 -14.93 -7.01 14.45
C GLU A 275 -15.66 -5.66 14.38
N GLY A 276 -14.90 -4.57 14.26
CA GLY A 276 -15.44 -3.22 14.09
C GLY A 276 -16.13 -3.00 12.74
N LEU A 277 -15.61 -3.62 11.66
CA LEU A 277 -16.14 -3.47 10.30
C LEU A 277 -17.39 -4.32 10.04
N LEU A 278 -17.54 -5.47 10.70
CA LEU A 278 -18.64 -6.42 10.43
C LEU A 278 -20.02 -5.75 10.44
N PRO A 279 -20.40 -4.94 11.46
CA PRO A 279 -21.72 -4.30 11.49
C PRO A 279 -21.99 -3.34 10.35
N LEU A 280 -20.97 -2.61 9.89
CA LEU A 280 -21.08 -1.71 8.75
C LEU A 280 -21.18 -2.52 7.45
N SER A 281 -20.38 -3.58 7.31
CA SER A 281 -20.40 -4.45 6.15
C SER A 281 -21.77 -5.07 5.91
N GLU A 282 -22.38 -5.62 6.97
CA GLU A 282 -23.75 -6.14 6.93
C GLU A 282 -24.78 -5.07 6.57
N ALA A 283 -24.66 -3.85 7.12
CA ALA A 283 -25.60 -2.77 6.88
C ALA A 283 -25.53 -2.22 5.45
N ILE A 284 -24.31 -2.06 4.92
CA ILE A 284 -24.07 -1.67 3.53
C ILE A 284 -24.64 -2.75 2.60
N LYS A 285 -24.31 -4.03 2.80
CA LYS A 285 -24.87 -5.15 2.02
C LYS A 285 -26.40 -5.12 2.02
N LYS A 286 -27.02 -4.97 3.20
CA LYS A 286 -28.48 -4.89 3.33
C LYS A 286 -29.08 -3.69 2.59
N TYR A 287 -28.48 -2.51 2.71
CA TYR A 287 -28.95 -1.30 2.02
C TYR A 287 -28.82 -1.42 0.50
N LEU A 288 -27.67 -1.91 0.04
CA LEU A 288 -27.39 -2.10 -1.38
C LEU A 288 -28.32 -3.15 -1.99
N ASN A 289 -28.56 -4.27 -1.31
CA ASN A 289 -29.50 -5.29 -1.78
C ASN A 289 -30.95 -4.77 -1.84
N ALA A 290 -31.33 -3.88 -0.92
CA ALA A 290 -32.65 -3.24 -0.95
C ALA A 290 -32.79 -2.18 -2.06
N LYS A 291 -31.72 -1.43 -2.36
CA LYS A 291 -31.74 -0.31 -3.32
C LYS A 291 -31.41 -0.74 -4.75
N TYR A 292 -30.59 -1.77 -4.91
CA TYR A 292 -30.16 -2.37 -6.17
C TYR A 292 -30.45 -3.88 -6.15
N PRO A 293 -31.73 -4.29 -6.30
CA PRO A 293 -32.09 -5.71 -6.35
C PRO A 293 -31.27 -6.42 -7.45
N GLY A 294 -30.55 -7.48 -7.07
CA GLY A 294 -29.70 -8.25 -7.99
C GLY A 294 -28.21 -7.85 -8.03
N ARG A 295 -27.76 -6.91 -7.19
CA ARG A 295 -26.34 -6.55 -7.02
C ARG A 295 -25.76 -7.00 -5.68
N ASP A 296 -25.74 -8.32 -5.48
CA ASP A 296 -25.09 -8.98 -4.33
C ASP A 296 -23.56 -9.00 -4.42
N ASP A 297 -23.00 -8.43 -5.50
CA ASP A 297 -21.58 -8.49 -5.88
C ASP A 297 -20.77 -7.25 -5.48
N LEU A 298 -21.36 -6.34 -4.69
CA LEU A 298 -20.73 -5.10 -4.26
C LEU A 298 -19.75 -5.32 -3.09
N PHE A 299 -18.61 -4.62 -3.16
CA PHE A 299 -17.54 -4.67 -2.16
C PHE A 299 -17.38 -3.31 -1.48
N ILE A 300 -16.91 -3.33 -0.24
CA ILE A 300 -16.50 -2.13 0.50
C ILE A 300 -15.01 -1.94 0.31
N GLY A 301 -14.61 -0.78 -0.23
CA GLY A 301 -13.22 -0.40 -0.42
C GLY A 301 -12.62 0.13 0.89
N LEU A 302 -11.51 -0.48 1.33
CA LEU A 302 -10.77 -0.11 2.55
C LEU A 302 -9.26 -0.14 2.34
N ASP A 303 -8.51 0.51 3.22
CA ASP A 303 -7.05 0.44 3.26
C ASP A 303 -6.52 -1.00 3.31
N ILE A 304 -5.43 -1.25 2.59
CA ILE A 304 -4.69 -2.51 2.57
C ILE A 304 -4.17 -2.95 3.94
N ALA A 305 -4.01 -2.05 4.91
CA ALA A 305 -3.58 -2.35 6.28
C ALA A 305 -4.40 -3.47 6.92
N VAL A 306 -5.67 -3.63 6.55
CA VAL A 306 -6.55 -4.71 7.02
C VAL A 306 -6.11 -6.10 6.57
N ALA A 307 -5.31 -6.21 5.50
CA ALA A 307 -4.79 -7.47 5.00
C ALA A 307 -3.35 -7.76 5.44
N VAL A 308 -2.59 -6.73 5.87
CA VAL A 308 -1.15 -6.86 6.18
C VAL A 308 -0.86 -7.83 7.34
N GLY A 309 -1.85 -8.09 8.20
CA GLY A 309 -1.72 -9.11 9.25
C GLY A 309 -1.62 -10.56 8.76
N ASN A 310 -1.71 -10.83 7.46
CA ASN A 310 -1.47 -12.16 6.92
C ASN A 310 0.02 -12.56 7.09
N PRO A 311 0.35 -13.70 7.73
CA PRO A 311 1.73 -14.09 7.98
C PRO A 311 2.60 -14.25 6.73
N ALA A 312 2.02 -14.60 5.58
CA ALA A 312 2.76 -14.71 4.32
C ALA A 312 3.24 -13.34 3.83
N ILE A 313 2.44 -12.29 4.03
CA ILE A 313 2.80 -10.91 3.67
C ILE A 313 3.98 -10.45 4.53
N ILE A 314 3.88 -10.60 5.84
CA ILE A 314 4.92 -10.18 6.78
C ILE A 314 6.22 -10.93 6.51
N SER A 315 6.15 -12.26 6.35
CA SER A 315 7.34 -13.08 6.06
C SER A 315 8.01 -12.65 4.75
N THR A 316 7.21 -12.39 3.71
CA THR A 316 7.72 -11.88 2.42
C THR A 316 8.41 -10.54 2.63
N ALA A 317 7.78 -9.60 3.33
CA ALA A 317 8.35 -8.28 3.61
C ALA A 317 9.68 -8.37 4.38
N LEU A 318 9.75 -9.19 5.43
CA LEU A 318 10.96 -9.39 6.23
C LEU A 318 12.13 -9.96 5.41
N ILE A 319 11.85 -10.88 4.48
CA ILE A 319 12.86 -11.41 3.55
C ILE A 319 13.27 -10.33 2.55
N LEU A 320 12.31 -9.53 2.06
CA LEU A 320 12.56 -8.45 1.11
C LEU A 320 13.34 -7.29 1.72
N THR A 321 13.29 -7.07 3.03
CA THR A 321 14.04 -5.99 3.71
C THR A 321 15.54 -6.03 3.41
N PRO A 322 16.30 -7.09 3.80
CA PRO A 322 17.73 -7.15 3.52
C PRO A 322 18.01 -7.20 2.02
N ILE A 323 17.12 -7.81 1.22
CA ILE A 323 17.24 -7.83 -0.24
C ILE A 323 17.12 -6.42 -0.82
N SER A 324 16.19 -5.59 -0.34
CA SER A 324 15.96 -4.23 -0.82
C SER A 324 17.15 -3.33 -0.50
N VAL A 325 17.70 -3.46 0.71
CA VAL A 325 18.93 -2.76 1.11
C VAL A 325 20.10 -3.19 0.23
N PHE A 326 20.25 -4.50 -0.01
CA PHE A 326 21.29 -5.03 -0.89
C PHE A 326 21.15 -4.54 -2.35
N ILE A 327 19.93 -4.55 -2.89
CA ILE A 327 19.64 -4.02 -4.22
C ILE A 327 19.95 -2.53 -4.26
N ALA A 328 19.55 -1.74 -3.26
CA ALA A 328 19.84 -0.30 -3.21
C ALA A 328 21.34 0.02 -3.31
N PHE A 329 22.21 -0.85 -2.77
CA PHE A 329 23.65 -0.70 -2.92
C PHE A 329 24.21 -1.09 -4.28
N LEU A 330 23.70 -2.19 -4.86
CA LEU A 330 24.21 -2.71 -6.13
C LEU A 330 23.62 -2.02 -7.35
N LEU A 331 22.45 -1.40 -7.21
CA LEU A 331 21.68 -0.89 -8.33
C LEU A 331 22.35 0.35 -8.94
N PRO A 332 22.82 0.28 -10.21
CA PRO A 332 23.50 1.40 -10.83
C PRO A 332 22.59 2.62 -10.93
N GLY A 333 23.13 3.78 -10.55
CA GLY A 333 22.42 5.06 -10.60
C GLY A 333 21.41 5.28 -9.47
N ASN A 334 21.22 4.32 -8.56
CA ASN A 334 20.42 4.54 -7.35
C ASN A 334 21.11 5.55 -6.42
N LYS A 335 20.32 6.45 -5.84
CA LYS A 335 20.77 7.40 -4.81
C LYS A 335 19.91 7.34 -3.55
N VAL A 336 18.81 6.59 -3.58
CA VAL A 336 17.88 6.43 -2.47
C VAL A 336 18.36 5.35 -1.55
N LEU A 337 18.48 5.69 -0.27
CA LEU A 337 18.63 4.70 0.77
C LEU A 337 17.24 4.35 1.33
N PRO A 338 16.71 3.13 1.11
CA PRO A 338 15.42 2.75 1.65
C PRO A 338 15.52 2.60 3.16
N LEU A 339 14.89 3.50 3.92
CA LEU A 339 14.85 3.50 5.38
C LEU A 339 13.41 3.66 5.86
N GLY A 340 12.77 4.79 5.53
CA GLY A 340 11.42 5.12 5.96
C GLY A 340 10.36 4.14 5.46
N ASP A 341 10.50 3.60 4.25
CA ASP A 341 9.53 2.68 3.65
C ASP A 341 9.88 1.19 3.81
N LEU A 342 10.99 0.83 4.49
CA LEU A 342 11.34 -0.60 4.68
C LEU A 342 10.24 -1.36 5.41
N ALA A 343 9.58 -0.72 6.38
CA ALA A 343 8.46 -1.32 7.07
C ALA A 343 7.21 -1.46 6.20
N ASN A 344 7.11 -0.61 5.19
CA ASN A 344 5.99 -0.53 4.27
C ASN A 344 6.12 -1.53 3.08
N LEU A 345 7.23 -2.28 3.01
CA LEU A 345 7.38 -3.41 2.06
C LEU A 345 6.25 -4.43 2.20
N ALA A 346 5.66 -4.57 3.40
CA ALA A 346 4.50 -5.41 3.62
C ALA A 346 3.26 -4.93 2.85
N VAL A 347 3.07 -3.61 2.73
CA VAL A 347 1.99 -3.04 1.93
C VAL A 347 2.23 -3.32 0.45
N MET A 348 3.40 -3.01 -0.10
CA MET A 348 3.73 -3.31 -1.50
C MET A 348 3.58 -4.81 -1.81
N ALA A 349 4.15 -5.67 -0.96
CA ALA A 349 4.14 -7.12 -1.16
C ALA A 349 2.75 -7.75 -1.02
N SER A 350 1.82 -7.13 -0.29
CA SER A 350 0.50 -7.71 0.02
C SER A 350 -0.25 -8.22 -1.21
N MET A 351 -0.31 -7.41 -2.27
CA MET A 351 -1.07 -7.73 -3.49
C MET A 351 -0.29 -8.67 -4.43
N ILE A 352 1.05 -8.67 -4.35
CA ILE A 352 1.89 -9.67 -5.01
C ILE A 352 1.69 -11.04 -4.35
N VAL A 353 1.71 -11.08 -3.01
CA VAL A 353 1.46 -12.30 -2.22
C VAL A 353 0.05 -12.83 -2.49
N LEU A 354 -0.94 -11.95 -2.56
CA LEU A 354 -2.31 -12.32 -2.95
C LEU A 354 -2.34 -12.99 -4.33
N ALA A 355 -1.69 -12.38 -5.33
CA ALA A 355 -1.62 -12.93 -6.68
C ALA A 355 -0.90 -14.29 -6.71
N CYS A 356 0.14 -14.46 -5.90
CA CYS A 356 0.88 -15.71 -5.70
C CYS A 356 0.17 -16.69 -4.75
N ARG A 357 -1.06 -16.38 -4.30
CA ARG A 357 -1.89 -17.21 -3.40
C ARG A 357 -1.15 -17.62 -2.12
N GLY A 358 -0.37 -16.69 -1.56
CA GLY A 358 0.38 -16.94 -0.31
C GLY A 358 1.77 -17.52 -0.46
N ASN A 359 2.19 -17.85 -1.69
CA ASN A 359 3.50 -18.43 -1.91
C ASN A 359 4.61 -17.37 -1.75
N ILE A 360 5.27 -17.40 -0.59
CA ILE A 360 6.34 -16.48 -0.18
C ILE A 360 7.48 -16.49 -1.21
N PHE A 361 7.91 -17.67 -1.66
CA PHE A 361 9.02 -17.79 -2.61
C PHE A 361 8.72 -17.07 -3.93
N ARG A 362 7.53 -17.28 -4.48
CA ARG A 362 7.09 -16.64 -5.72
C ARG A 362 6.90 -15.14 -5.53
N ALA A 363 6.37 -14.73 -4.39
CA ALA A 363 6.17 -13.33 -4.06
C ALA A 363 7.50 -12.58 -3.94
N VAL A 364 8.50 -13.16 -3.27
CA VAL A 364 9.86 -12.58 -3.15
C VAL A 364 10.48 -12.39 -4.53
N ILE A 365 10.47 -13.42 -5.38
CA ILE A 365 11.05 -13.34 -6.73
C ILE A 365 10.34 -12.27 -7.57
N THR A 366 9.02 -12.19 -7.45
CA THR A 366 8.21 -11.21 -8.19
C THR A 366 8.42 -9.77 -7.70
N ALA A 367 8.65 -9.60 -6.40
CA ALA A 367 8.88 -8.28 -5.81
C ALA A 367 10.26 -7.71 -6.13
N ILE A 368 11.28 -8.53 -6.41
CA ILE A 368 12.64 -8.05 -6.73
C ILE A 368 12.64 -7.07 -7.93
N PRO A 369 12.07 -7.41 -9.11
CA PRO A 369 11.96 -6.46 -10.21
C PRO A 369 11.17 -5.19 -9.88
N VAL A 370 10.15 -5.30 -9.01
CA VAL A 370 9.37 -4.14 -8.54
C VAL A 370 10.25 -3.21 -7.70
N ILE A 371 10.97 -3.74 -6.72
CA ILE A 371 11.91 -2.99 -5.88
C ILE A 371 12.99 -2.28 -6.71
N VAL A 372 13.52 -2.96 -7.73
CA VAL A 372 14.48 -2.36 -8.67
C VAL A 372 13.89 -1.16 -9.39
N ALA A 373 12.65 -1.29 -9.91
CA ALA A 373 11.96 -0.19 -10.55
C ALA A 373 11.68 0.96 -9.57
N ASP A 374 11.21 0.63 -8.36
CA ASP A 374 10.88 1.58 -7.30
C ASP A 374 12.10 2.42 -6.93
N LEU A 375 13.27 1.81 -6.70
CA LEU A 375 14.51 2.53 -6.37
C LEU A 375 14.98 3.48 -7.48
N TRP A 376 14.93 3.04 -8.74
CA TRP A 376 15.29 3.90 -9.88
C TRP A 376 14.36 5.09 -10.02
N ILE A 377 13.06 4.86 -9.88
CA ILE A 377 12.04 5.91 -9.99
C ILE A 377 12.14 6.86 -8.80
N ALA A 378 12.27 6.34 -7.58
CA ALA A 378 12.42 7.12 -6.36
C ALA A 378 13.66 8.02 -6.45
N THR A 379 14.75 7.53 -7.06
CA THR A 379 15.94 8.34 -7.35
C THR A 379 15.65 9.44 -8.38
N LYS A 380 14.95 9.11 -9.48
CA LYS A 380 14.64 10.08 -10.54
C LYS A 380 13.71 11.19 -10.05
N ILE A 381 12.75 10.87 -9.19
CA ILE A 381 11.69 11.79 -8.73
C ILE A 381 12.05 12.53 -7.44
N ALA A 382 13.18 12.20 -6.79
CA ALA A 382 13.65 12.87 -5.57
C ALA A 382 13.71 14.42 -5.67
N PRO A 383 14.18 15.04 -6.78
CA PRO A 383 14.14 16.50 -6.90
C PRO A 383 12.71 17.05 -6.84
N PHE A 384 11.76 16.31 -7.40
CA PHE A 384 10.34 16.65 -7.48
C PHE A 384 9.66 16.61 -6.10
N ILE A 385 9.88 15.54 -5.36
CA ILE A 385 9.35 15.40 -4.00
C ILE A 385 9.98 16.45 -3.08
N THR A 386 11.27 16.75 -3.27
CA THR A 386 11.97 17.80 -2.52
C THR A 386 11.38 19.19 -2.76
N SER A 387 11.03 19.55 -4.01
CA SER A 387 10.37 20.84 -4.27
C SER A 387 8.96 20.89 -3.67
N MET A 388 8.19 19.81 -3.78
CA MET A 388 6.87 19.72 -3.14
C MET A 388 6.95 19.92 -1.62
N ALA A 389 7.92 19.27 -0.95
CA ALA A 389 8.13 19.40 0.49
C ALA A 389 8.43 20.85 0.89
N LYS A 390 9.26 21.56 0.12
CA LYS A 390 9.58 22.98 0.37
C LYS A 390 8.37 23.88 0.18
N ASP A 391 7.58 23.66 -0.87
CA ASP A 391 6.43 24.50 -1.20
C ASP A 391 5.32 24.41 -0.15
N VAL A 392 5.18 23.26 0.52
CA VAL A 392 4.22 23.08 1.63
C VAL A 392 4.82 23.41 3.01
N ASN A 393 6.03 23.98 3.07
CA ASN A 393 6.77 24.27 4.31
C ASN A 393 6.94 23.04 5.22
N PHE A 394 7.13 21.86 4.63
CA PHE A 394 7.40 20.65 5.39
C PHE A 394 8.75 20.79 6.12
N LYS A 395 8.75 20.60 7.44
CA LYS A 395 9.96 20.67 8.25
C LYS A 395 10.84 19.46 7.98
N MET A 396 11.87 19.66 7.17
CA MET A 396 12.94 18.69 7.00
C MET A 396 13.74 18.57 8.30
N ALA A 397 14.27 17.39 8.62
CA ALA A 397 15.12 17.21 9.79
C ALA A 397 16.34 18.16 9.72
N GLU A 398 16.66 18.81 10.84
CA GLU A 398 17.79 19.74 10.92
C GLU A 398 19.10 19.05 10.50
N GLY A 399 19.86 19.67 9.59
CA GLY A 399 21.10 19.11 9.03
C GLY A 399 20.92 18.28 7.75
N SER A 400 19.69 18.04 7.28
CA SER A 400 19.45 17.39 5.98
C SER A 400 19.61 18.39 4.81
N SER A 401 20.82 18.50 4.28
CA SER A 401 21.10 19.22 3.02
C SER A 401 20.76 18.40 1.76
N GLY A 402 20.23 17.18 1.94
CA GLY A 402 19.96 16.20 0.90
C GLY A 402 18.56 16.33 0.26
N GLN A 403 18.43 15.78 -0.95
CA GLN A 403 17.14 15.55 -1.57
C GLN A 403 16.36 14.49 -0.77
N VAL A 404 15.03 14.59 -0.77
CA VAL A 404 14.15 13.60 -0.16
C VAL A 404 13.34 12.88 -1.23
N SER A 405 12.96 11.64 -0.92
CA SER A 405 12.04 10.85 -1.71
C SER A 405 11.26 9.91 -0.78
N SER A 406 10.47 9.02 -1.37
CA SER A 406 9.91 7.85 -0.70
C SER A 406 10.19 6.65 -1.58
N PHE A 407 10.78 5.61 -1.00
CA PHE A 407 11.22 4.45 -1.76
C PHE A 407 10.04 3.76 -2.46
N LEU A 408 8.92 3.52 -1.78
CA LEU A 408 7.80 2.77 -2.36
C LEU A 408 6.77 3.70 -3.02
N ASP A 409 6.23 4.66 -2.29
CA ASP A 409 5.17 5.52 -2.83
C ASP A 409 5.71 6.56 -3.83
N GLY A 410 6.89 7.12 -3.57
CA GLY A 410 7.61 7.95 -4.53
C GLY A 410 8.18 7.14 -5.71
N GLY A 411 8.65 5.92 -5.45
CA GLY A 411 9.14 4.99 -6.47
C GLY A 411 8.06 4.34 -7.33
N ASN A 412 6.79 4.48 -6.99
CA ASN A 412 5.72 3.69 -7.58
C ASN A 412 5.65 3.79 -9.13
N PRO A 413 5.82 2.68 -9.88
CA PRO A 413 5.90 2.69 -11.33
C PRO A 413 4.64 3.18 -12.02
N PHE A 414 3.47 2.93 -11.43
CA PHE A 414 2.21 3.41 -11.98
C PHE A 414 2.12 4.94 -11.90
N ARG A 415 2.47 5.53 -10.74
CA ARG A 415 2.48 7.00 -10.58
C ARG A 415 3.47 7.67 -11.52
N PHE A 416 4.66 7.10 -11.63
CA PHE A 416 5.70 7.63 -12.51
C PHE A 416 5.34 7.49 -14.00
N TRP A 417 4.75 6.37 -14.40
CA TRP A 417 4.29 6.21 -15.78
C TRP A 417 3.18 7.21 -16.13
N LEU A 418 2.24 7.44 -15.20
CA LEU A 418 1.22 8.46 -15.35
C LEU A 418 1.84 9.87 -15.51
N LEU A 419 2.83 10.21 -14.67
CA LEU A 419 3.60 11.45 -14.79
C LEU A 419 4.22 11.63 -16.19
N GLU A 420 4.91 10.61 -16.69
CA GLU A 420 5.58 10.65 -18.00
C GLU A 420 4.58 10.78 -19.16
N ILE A 421 3.40 10.15 -19.08
CA ILE A 421 2.33 10.32 -20.07
C ILE A 421 1.90 11.79 -20.14
N PHE A 422 1.63 12.42 -19.00
CA PHE A 422 1.19 13.82 -18.95
C PHE A 422 2.28 14.82 -19.31
N ASN A 423 3.55 14.44 -19.17
CA ASN A 423 4.69 15.21 -19.68
C ASN A 423 4.91 15.09 -21.19
N GLY A 424 4.07 14.32 -21.90
CA GLY A 424 4.19 14.15 -23.35
C GLY A 424 5.30 13.19 -23.77
N ASN A 425 5.78 12.32 -22.88
CA ASN A 425 6.80 11.34 -23.23
C ASN A 425 6.25 10.33 -24.26
N ILE A 426 6.76 10.41 -25.49
CA ILE A 426 6.29 9.61 -26.63
C ILE A 426 6.39 8.11 -26.35
N ILE A 427 7.43 7.66 -25.62
CA ILE A 427 7.60 6.25 -25.27
C ILE A 427 6.51 5.84 -24.28
N ALA A 428 6.28 6.63 -23.23
CA ALA A 428 5.25 6.34 -22.22
C ALA A 428 3.86 6.25 -22.85
N ILE A 429 3.54 7.17 -23.77
CA ILE A 429 2.27 7.20 -24.52
C ILE A 429 2.16 6.00 -25.47
N GLY A 430 3.21 5.71 -26.24
CA GLY A 430 3.26 4.59 -27.19
C GLY A 430 3.13 3.22 -26.52
N LEU A 431 3.51 3.10 -25.24
CA LEU A 431 3.38 1.87 -24.46
C LEU A 431 1.98 1.62 -23.90
N ILE A 432 1.06 2.59 -23.93
CA ILE A 432 -0.33 2.43 -23.46
C ILE A 432 -1.02 1.21 -24.10
N PRO A 433 -1.10 1.08 -25.44
CA PRO A 433 -1.75 -0.09 -26.05
C PRO A 433 -1.06 -1.41 -25.70
N VAL A 434 0.28 -1.41 -25.57
CA VAL A 434 1.05 -2.61 -25.22
C VAL A 434 0.73 -3.07 -23.81
N LEU A 435 0.76 -2.15 -22.84
CA LEU A 435 0.44 -2.46 -21.44
C LEU A 435 -1.03 -2.85 -21.28
N ALA A 436 -1.95 -2.20 -22.00
CA ALA A 436 -3.36 -2.59 -22.00
C ALA A 436 -3.56 -4.02 -22.55
N LEU A 437 -2.85 -4.40 -23.61
CA LEU A 437 -2.88 -5.77 -24.16
C LEU A 437 -2.27 -6.78 -23.19
N ILE A 438 -1.17 -6.45 -22.52
CA ILE A 438 -0.56 -7.31 -21.50
C ILE A 438 -1.54 -7.52 -20.34
N ILE A 439 -2.10 -6.45 -19.78
CA ILE A 439 -3.07 -6.53 -18.68
C ILE A 439 -4.31 -7.33 -19.11
N TYR A 440 -4.83 -7.09 -20.31
CA TYR A 440 -5.96 -7.86 -20.85
C TYR A 440 -5.61 -9.35 -21.04
N GLY A 441 -4.42 -9.64 -21.54
CA GLY A 441 -3.90 -11.01 -21.67
C GLY A 441 -3.80 -11.71 -20.32
N VAL A 442 -3.21 -11.05 -19.32
CA VAL A 442 -3.13 -11.54 -17.93
C VAL A 442 -4.53 -11.79 -17.39
N PHE A 443 -5.45 -10.83 -17.52
CA PHE A 443 -6.85 -10.98 -17.10
C PHE A 443 -7.51 -12.21 -17.73
N ARG A 444 -7.37 -12.41 -19.04
CA ARG A 444 -7.94 -13.58 -19.74
C ARG A 444 -7.33 -14.89 -19.24
N LEU A 445 -6.02 -14.94 -19.02
CA LEU A 445 -5.30 -16.13 -18.56
C LEU A 445 -5.57 -16.47 -17.08
N THR A 446 -5.90 -15.48 -16.26
CA THR A 446 -6.07 -15.65 -14.82
C THR A 446 -7.53 -15.58 -14.37
N LYS A 447 -8.48 -15.30 -15.28
CA LYS A 447 -9.91 -15.24 -14.97
C LYS A 447 -10.39 -16.50 -14.23
N GLY A 448 -10.02 -17.69 -14.72
CA GLY A 448 -10.37 -18.96 -14.07
C GLY A 448 -9.64 -19.22 -12.75
N THR A 449 -8.58 -18.49 -12.43
CA THR A 449 -7.87 -18.59 -11.15
C THR A 449 -8.42 -17.58 -10.13
N VAL A 450 -8.77 -16.38 -10.58
CA VAL A 450 -9.23 -15.28 -9.73
C VAL A 450 -10.70 -15.44 -9.36
N TYR A 451 -11.56 -15.87 -10.30
CA TYR A 451 -13.01 -15.96 -10.12
C TYR A 451 -13.53 -17.38 -9.88
N ALA A 452 -12.65 -18.34 -9.59
CA ALA A 452 -13.01 -19.71 -9.20
C ALA A 452 -12.92 -19.90 -7.69
#